data_AF-C5NND0-F1
#
_entry.id   AF-C5NND0-F1
#
_cell.length_a   1.000
_cell.length_b   1.000
_cell.length_c   1.000
_cell.angle_alpha   90.00
_cell.angle_beta   90.00
_cell.angle_gamma   90.00
#
_symmetry.space_group_name_H-M   'P 1'
#
loop_
_entity.id
_entity.type
_entity.pdbx_description
1 polymer ?
#
loop_
_entity_poly.entity_id
_entity_poly.type
_entity_poly.pdbx_seq_one_letter_code
_entity_poly.pdbx_strand_id
1 'polypeptide(L)'
;MMYEMNEREENAAKLAASMPTDRDDLLNLAVKFVDEIHGSVLASNIDLAKQANDKYQAIIWKLNGGRFFGSANGDNSPANIVDNFCSAKSGDIPKWGQSGKFVVVVDAIRVLVEFSSLGSWGNTHFEFRPVDLDSWFISATGYRSHIGELCYGLTVDEAAKAILSDYLKDKRHDIKPEYRDVLAKASFPSFVDTLTPPPRRSPANVNVPKGFVLVDVVLPSQKAYIAKKWAKEAQQKLDKIESECNLPEATPVVSKPQREVEKHKKVTPESRQFIPGQRCQVISVHHPVFESDVGKFVIITSVSSSSSQVWAHDDKPETYRINRKGSRVLENDPKAVQSIYAFNQLRLVSDTE
;
A
#
# COMPACT_ATOMS: atom_id res chain seq x y z
N MET A 1 -24.57 -11.90 27.03
CA MET A 1 -23.89 -10.60 26.88
C MET A 1 -24.63 -9.87 25.77
N MET A 2 -25.57 -8.98 26.12
CA MET A 2 -26.30 -8.17 25.12
C MET A 2 -25.28 -7.22 24.50
N TYR A 3 -25.12 -7.29 23.19
CA TYR A 3 -24.32 -6.33 22.43
C TYR A 3 -25.11 -5.01 22.43
N GLU A 4 -24.59 -3.95 23.07
CA GLU A 4 -25.14 -2.61 22.86
C GLU A 4 -24.86 -2.22 21.41
N MET A 5 -25.91 -1.92 20.64
CA MET A 5 -25.76 -1.37 19.30
C MET A 5 -25.19 0.04 19.42
N ASN A 6 -24.03 0.29 18.82
CA ASN A 6 -23.49 1.64 18.72
C ASN A 6 -24.23 2.45 17.63
N GLU A 7 -24.07 3.78 17.63
CA GLU A 7 -24.76 4.69 16.69
C GLU A 7 -24.59 4.29 15.21
N ARG A 8 -23.41 3.75 14.85
CA ARG A 8 -23.11 3.25 13.50
C ARG A 8 -23.98 2.04 13.14
N GLU A 9 -24.11 1.08 14.06
CA GLU A 9 -24.95 -0.11 13.90
C GLU A 9 -26.44 0.27 13.77
N GLU A 10 -26.92 1.23 14.57
CA GLU A 10 -28.29 1.74 14.46
C GLU A 10 -28.58 2.43 13.13
N ASN A 11 -27.65 3.28 12.67
CA ASN A 11 -27.79 3.96 11.38
C ASN A 11 -27.81 2.94 10.23
N ALA A 12 -26.90 1.97 10.25
CA ALA A 12 -26.86 0.91 9.26
C ALA A 12 -28.16 0.09 9.24
N ALA A 13 -28.70 -0.27 10.40
CA ALA A 13 -29.98 -0.98 10.51
C ALA A 13 -31.15 -0.17 9.93
N LYS A 14 -31.23 1.14 10.22
CA LYS A 14 -32.26 2.04 9.66
C LYS A 14 -32.20 2.09 8.14
N LEU A 15 -31.02 2.26 7.56
CA LEU A 15 -30.82 2.28 6.12
C LEU A 15 -31.15 0.92 5.48
N ALA A 16 -30.65 -0.16 6.08
CA ALA A 16 -30.81 -1.54 5.60
C ALA A 16 -32.27 -2.02 5.60
N ALA A 17 -33.14 -1.46 6.45
CA ALA A 17 -34.56 -1.82 6.52
C ALA A 17 -35.31 -1.59 5.20
N SER A 18 -34.89 -0.58 4.43
CA SER A 18 -35.48 -0.25 3.12
C SER A 18 -34.84 -0.98 1.93
N MET A 19 -33.75 -1.70 2.16
CA MET A 19 -32.97 -2.35 1.09
C MET A 19 -33.54 -3.73 0.72
N PRO A 20 -33.23 -4.24 -0.50
CA PRO A 20 -33.50 -5.61 -0.87
C PRO A 20 -32.91 -6.63 0.12
N THR A 21 -33.43 -7.87 0.07
CA THR A 21 -32.91 -9.00 0.85
C THR A 21 -32.08 -9.96 0.00
N ASP A 22 -32.32 -9.98 -1.31
CA ASP A 22 -31.54 -10.78 -2.25
C ASP A 22 -30.10 -10.25 -2.36
N ARG A 23 -29.14 -11.18 -2.47
CA ARG A 23 -27.72 -10.86 -2.49
C ARG A 23 -27.33 -10.12 -3.77
N ASP A 24 -27.81 -10.56 -4.93
CA ASP A 24 -27.41 -9.98 -6.21
C ASP A 24 -28.02 -8.58 -6.36
N ASP A 25 -29.25 -8.38 -5.89
CA ASP A 25 -29.87 -7.06 -5.80
C ASP A 25 -29.10 -6.10 -4.89
N LEU A 26 -28.60 -6.58 -3.75
CA LEU A 26 -27.75 -5.80 -2.85
C LEU A 26 -26.41 -5.43 -3.51
N LEU A 27 -25.79 -6.34 -4.26
CA LEU A 27 -24.55 -6.06 -4.98
C LEU A 27 -24.75 -5.05 -6.11
N ASN A 28 -25.84 -5.15 -6.86
CA ASN A 28 -26.20 -4.17 -7.87
C ASN A 28 -26.51 -2.79 -7.26
N LEU A 29 -27.09 -2.77 -6.06
CA LEU A 29 -27.31 -1.53 -5.32
C LEU A 29 -25.99 -0.91 -4.82
N ALA A 30 -25.01 -1.72 -4.43
CA ALA A 30 -23.69 -1.24 -4.03
C ALA A 30 -22.99 -0.48 -5.18
N VAL A 31 -23.09 -0.98 -6.42
CA VAL A 31 -22.57 -0.28 -7.61
C VAL A 31 -23.20 1.10 -7.79
N LYS A 32 -24.51 1.23 -7.56
CA LYS A 32 -25.19 2.54 -7.62
C LYS A 32 -24.68 3.50 -6.54
N PHE A 33 -24.42 3.03 -5.33
CA PHE A 33 -23.85 3.88 -4.29
C PHE A 33 -22.40 4.26 -4.54
N VAL A 34 -21.62 3.41 -5.21
CA VAL A 34 -20.30 3.81 -5.73
C VAL A 34 -20.43 4.96 -6.73
N ASP A 35 -21.42 4.91 -7.63
CA ASP A 35 -21.69 6.01 -8.56
C ASP A 35 -22.10 7.30 -7.83
N GLU A 36 -22.93 7.20 -6.79
CA GLU A 36 -23.31 8.34 -5.94
C GLU A 36 -22.11 8.93 -5.19
N ILE A 37 -21.23 8.09 -4.61
CA ILE A 37 -20.00 8.53 -3.94
C ILE A 37 -19.12 9.27 -4.93
N HIS A 38 -18.85 8.68 -6.09
CA HIS A 38 -18.00 9.28 -7.11
C HIS A 38 -18.54 10.61 -7.62
N GLY A 39 -19.83 10.68 -7.97
CA GLY A 39 -20.47 11.92 -8.40
C GLY A 39 -20.40 13.01 -7.31
N SER A 40 -20.60 12.63 -6.05
CA SER A 40 -20.54 13.57 -4.92
C SER A 40 -19.14 14.10 -4.65
N VAL A 41 -18.11 13.24 -4.75
CA VAL A 41 -16.70 13.67 -4.62
C VAL A 41 -16.31 14.62 -5.74
N LEU A 42 -16.70 14.34 -6.98
CA LEU A 42 -16.45 15.24 -8.11
C LEU A 42 -17.20 16.57 -7.97
N ALA A 43 -18.40 16.55 -7.40
CA ALA A 43 -19.17 17.76 -7.11
C ALA A 43 -18.72 18.50 -5.84
N SER A 44 -17.66 18.04 -5.17
CA SER A 44 -17.18 18.58 -3.89
C SER A 44 -18.24 18.59 -2.78
N ASN A 45 -19.20 17.68 -2.83
CA ASN A 45 -20.29 17.57 -1.86
C ASN A 45 -19.99 16.48 -0.82
N ILE A 46 -19.39 16.89 0.29
CA ILE A 46 -18.92 16.03 1.38
C ILE A 46 -20.10 15.28 2.03
N ASP A 47 -21.20 15.96 2.28
CA ASP A 47 -22.35 15.39 2.98
C ASP A 47 -23.04 14.31 2.15
N LEU A 48 -23.22 14.55 0.85
CA LEU A 48 -23.79 13.54 -0.05
C LEU A 48 -22.85 12.35 -0.24
N ALA A 49 -21.54 12.59 -0.32
CA ALA A 49 -20.55 11.52 -0.38
C ALA A 49 -20.64 10.62 0.87
N LYS A 50 -20.71 11.23 2.05
CA LYS A 50 -20.84 10.51 3.34
C LYS A 50 -22.14 9.72 3.40
N GLN A 51 -23.27 10.32 3.05
CA GLN A 51 -24.56 9.64 3.02
C GLN A 51 -24.56 8.44 2.05
N ALA A 52 -24.00 8.60 0.86
CA ALA A 52 -23.89 7.51 -0.12
C ALA A 52 -23.03 6.36 0.42
N ASN A 53 -21.94 6.67 1.12
CA ASN A 53 -21.14 5.66 1.79
C ASN A 53 -21.84 5.00 2.97
N ASP A 54 -22.61 5.72 3.78
CA ASP A 54 -23.37 5.10 4.86
C ASP A 54 -24.36 4.07 4.30
N LYS A 55 -24.99 4.35 3.15
CA LYS A 55 -25.82 3.38 2.42
C LYS A 55 -24.99 2.19 1.90
N TYR A 56 -23.81 2.43 1.33
CA TYR A 56 -22.89 1.36 0.91
C TYR A 56 -22.49 0.45 2.10
N GLN A 57 -22.15 1.04 3.24
CA GLN A 57 -21.80 0.32 4.47
C GLN A 57 -23.00 -0.47 5.04
N ALA A 58 -24.22 0.04 4.91
CA ALA A 58 -25.43 -0.67 5.32
C ALA A 58 -25.67 -1.96 4.49
N ILE A 59 -25.22 -2.01 3.23
CA ILE A 59 -25.24 -3.25 2.42
C ILE A 59 -24.31 -4.29 3.04
N ILE A 60 -23.06 -3.92 3.34
CA ILE A 60 -22.07 -4.81 3.98
C ILE A 60 -22.61 -5.32 5.32
N TRP A 61 -23.18 -4.42 6.12
CA TRP A 61 -23.81 -4.74 7.40
C TRP A 61 -24.93 -5.77 7.25
N LYS A 62 -25.83 -5.57 6.26
CA LYS A 62 -26.95 -6.47 6.00
C LYS A 62 -26.49 -7.84 5.56
N LEU A 63 -25.52 -7.90 4.64
CA LEU A 63 -24.91 -9.15 4.18
C LEU A 63 -24.16 -9.90 5.29
N ASN A 64 -23.64 -9.19 6.30
CA ASN A 64 -22.96 -9.78 7.45
C ASN A 64 -23.92 -10.24 8.57
N GLY A 65 -25.22 -10.24 8.31
CA GLY A 65 -26.23 -10.69 9.29
C GLY A 65 -26.55 -9.63 10.35
N GLY A 66 -26.43 -8.36 10.01
CA GLY A 66 -26.85 -7.26 10.88
C GLY A 66 -25.80 -6.83 11.90
N ARG A 67 -24.52 -6.86 11.53
CA ARG A 67 -23.40 -6.38 12.36
C ARG A 67 -22.19 -6.00 11.53
N PHE A 68 -21.35 -5.08 11.98
CA PHE A 68 -20.05 -4.81 11.33
C PHE A 68 -18.94 -5.74 11.79
N PHE A 69 -19.03 -6.30 13.00
CA PHE A 69 -17.99 -7.17 13.53
C PHE A 69 -17.73 -8.38 12.62
N GLY A 70 -16.46 -8.57 12.23
CA GLY A 70 -16.04 -9.65 11.33
C GLY A 70 -16.42 -9.48 9.86
N SER A 71 -17.01 -8.34 9.46
CA SER A 71 -17.46 -8.10 8.08
C SER A 71 -16.35 -8.08 7.03
N ALA A 72 -15.10 -7.91 7.45
CA ALA A 72 -13.90 -7.92 6.60
C ALA A 72 -12.93 -9.08 6.92
N ASN A 73 -13.36 -10.10 7.67
CA ASN A 73 -12.47 -11.18 8.11
C ASN A 73 -12.34 -12.28 7.05
N GLY A 74 -11.40 -12.09 6.11
CA GLY A 74 -11.04 -13.07 5.08
C GLY A 74 -11.75 -12.83 3.72
N ASP A 75 -11.30 -13.55 2.70
CA ASP A 75 -11.61 -13.24 1.28
C ASP A 75 -13.11 -13.32 0.94
N ASN A 76 -13.85 -14.20 1.60
CA ASN A 76 -15.30 -14.38 1.41
C ASN A 76 -16.14 -13.60 2.42
N SER A 77 -15.55 -12.66 3.15
CA SER A 77 -16.29 -11.79 4.04
C SER A 77 -17.17 -10.81 3.26
N PRO A 78 -18.31 -10.38 3.81
CA PRO A 78 -19.24 -9.49 3.11
C PRO A 78 -18.60 -8.21 2.55
N ALA A 79 -17.69 -7.59 3.29
CA ALA A 79 -16.99 -6.40 2.81
C ALA A 79 -16.13 -6.71 1.57
N ASN A 80 -15.38 -7.81 1.59
CA ASN A 80 -14.53 -8.21 0.47
C ASN A 80 -15.35 -8.68 -0.74
N ILE A 81 -16.49 -9.33 -0.52
CA ILE A 81 -17.43 -9.70 -1.60
C ILE A 81 -17.94 -8.43 -2.31
N VAL A 82 -18.39 -7.44 -1.54
CA VAL A 82 -18.92 -6.18 -2.10
C VAL A 82 -17.81 -5.38 -2.78
N ASP A 83 -16.62 -5.26 -2.16
CA ASP A 83 -15.48 -4.54 -2.74
C ASP A 83 -14.99 -5.20 -4.04
N ASN A 84 -14.86 -6.53 -4.07
CA ASN A 84 -14.48 -7.27 -5.28
C ASN A 84 -15.53 -7.12 -6.38
N PHE A 85 -16.81 -7.15 -6.04
CA PHE A 85 -17.90 -6.97 -7.01
C PHE A 85 -17.90 -5.55 -7.60
N CYS A 86 -17.62 -4.54 -6.76
CA CYS A 86 -17.60 -3.15 -7.16
C CYS A 86 -16.25 -2.70 -7.74
N SER A 87 -15.22 -3.54 -7.72
CA SER A 87 -13.87 -3.16 -8.16
C SER A 87 -13.82 -2.75 -9.63
N ALA A 88 -12.98 -1.77 -9.93
CA ALA A 88 -12.71 -1.40 -11.31
C ALA A 88 -11.98 -2.54 -12.03
N LYS A 89 -12.26 -2.70 -13.32
CA LYS A 89 -11.52 -3.66 -14.15
C LYS A 89 -10.05 -3.25 -14.17
N SER A 90 -9.14 -4.23 -14.16
CA SER A 90 -7.71 -3.94 -14.21
C SER A 90 -7.36 -3.18 -15.49
N GLY A 91 -6.72 -2.02 -15.33
CA GLY A 91 -6.39 -1.08 -16.39
C GLY A 91 -7.33 0.13 -16.45
N ASP A 92 -8.57 0.00 -16.00
CA ASP A 92 -9.53 1.10 -15.94
C ASP A 92 -9.25 1.98 -14.71
N ILE A 93 -9.50 3.29 -14.86
CA ILE A 93 -9.40 4.23 -13.75
C ILE A 93 -10.58 3.97 -12.79
N PRO A 94 -10.32 3.66 -11.51
CA PRO A 94 -11.40 3.43 -10.55
C PRO A 94 -12.16 4.72 -10.26
N LYS A 95 -13.46 4.56 -9.99
CA LYS A 95 -14.27 5.60 -9.35
C LYS A 95 -13.88 5.75 -7.88
N TRP A 96 -14.22 6.88 -7.28
CA TRP A 96 -14.15 6.99 -5.82
C TRP A 96 -15.14 6.00 -5.20
N GLY A 97 -14.67 5.22 -4.22
CA GLY A 97 -15.44 4.11 -3.65
C GLY A 97 -15.18 2.74 -4.28
N GLN A 98 -14.30 2.65 -5.29
CA GLN A 98 -13.81 1.38 -5.84
C GLN A 98 -12.35 1.13 -5.47
N SER A 99 -11.96 -0.14 -5.42
CA SER A 99 -10.57 -0.56 -5.54
C SER A 99 -10.21 -0.79 -7.01
N GLY A 100 -8.94 -0.59 -7.39
CA GLY A 100 -8.52 -0.74 -8.79
C GLY A 100 -7.02 -0.61 -9.04
N LYS A 101 -6.59 -1.03 -10.24
CA LYS A 101 -5.20 -0.96 -10.70
C LYS A 101 -5.16 -0.29 -12.05
N PHE A 102 -4.39 0.79 -12.18
CA PHE A 102 -4.31 1.58 -13.41
C PHE A 102 -2.92 2.21 -13.54
N VAL A 103 -2.59 2.73 -14.73
CA VAL A 103 -1.28 3.35 -14.99
C VAL A 103 -1.46 4.84 -15.18
N VAL A 104 -0.62 5.63 -14.50
CA VAL A 104 -0.50 7.08 -14.70
C VAL A 104 0.87 7.42 -15.26
N VAL A 105 0.94 8.56 -15.94
CA VAL A 105 2.18 9.12 -16.48
C VAL A 105 2.33 10.55 -16.00
N VAL A 106 3.46 10.85 -15.37
CA VAL A 106 3.86 12.20 -14.94
C VAL A 106 5.33 12.37 -15.31
N ASP A 107 5.70 13.46 -15.98
CA ASP A 107 7.07 13.73 -16.43
C ASP A 107 7.74 12.57 -17.19
N ALA A 108 6.98 11.91 -18.08
CA ALA A 108 7.37 10.70 -18.80
C ALA A 108 7.66 9.45 -17.93
N ILE A 109 7.45 9.53 -16.61
CA ILE A 109 7.57 8.41 -15.68
C ILE A 109 6.23 7.66 -15.63
N ARG A 110 6.26 6.38 -15.99
CA ARG A 110 5.08 5.50 -15.98
C ARG A 110 5.00 4.75 -14.66
N VAL A 111 3.88 4.88 -13.97
CA VAL A 111 3.67 4.32 -12.64
C VAL A 111 2.38 3.52 -12.61
N LEU A 112 2.48 2.28 -12.18
CA LEU A 112 1.33 1.47 -11.81
C LEU A 112 0.84 1.94 -10.45
N VAL A 113 -0.43 2.30 -10.39
CA VAL A 113 -1.14 2.71 -9.19
C VAL A 113 -2.11 1.60 -8.81
N GLU A 114 -1.98 1.11 -7.59
CA GLU A 114 -2.99 0.29 -6.93
C GLU A 114 -3.71 1.19 -5.93
N PHE A 115 -5.00 1.41 -6.16
CA PHE A 115 -5.85 2.26 -5.36
C PHE A 115 -6.84 1.40 -4.58
N SER A 116 -7.00 1.70 -3.30
CA SER A 116 -8.03 1.11 -2.45
C SER A 116 -8.54 2.10 -1.41
N SER A 117 -9.77 1.88 -0.96
CA SER A 117 -10.33 2.57 0.20
C SER A 117 -10.05 1.73 1.44
N LEU A 118 -9.41 2.29 2.49
CA LEU A 118 -8.93 1.53 3.66
C LEU A 118 -10.03 1.12 4.66
N GLY A 119 -11.19 0.67 4.19
CA GLY A 119 -12.32 0.19 5.02
C GLY A 119 -12.95 1.22 5.96
N SER A 120 -12.33 2.38 6.12
CA SER A 120 -12.78 3.54 6.88
C SER A 120 -13.14 4.66 5.89
N TRP A 121 -14.31 5.26 6.09
CA TRP A 121 -14.79 6.32 5.23
C TRP A 121 -13.78 7.47 5.14
N GLY A 122 -13.56 7.97 3.91
CA GLY A 122 -12.70 9.13 3.66
C GLY A 122 -11.21 8.81 3.52
N ASN A 123 -10.73 7.64 3.96
CA ASN A 123 -9.32 7.27 3.86
C ASN A 123 -9.00 6.60 2.53
N THR A 124 -8.08 7.20 1.78
CA THR A 124 -7.61 6.74 0.48
C THR A 124 -6.21 6.14 0.62
N HIS A 125 -5.94 5.07 -0.12
CA HIS A 125 -4.62 4.45 -0.19
C HIS A 125 -4.19 4.30 -1.64
N PHE A 126 -3.06 4.93 -1.96
CA PHE A 126 -2.38 4.83 -3.24
C PHE A 126 -1.06 4.11 -3.06
N GLU A 127 -0.89 3.01 -3.76
CA GLU A 127 0.39 2.32 -3.88
C GLU A 127 0.98 2.57 -5.27
N PHE A 128 2.15 3.17 -5.31
CA PHE A 128 2.88 3.50 -6.52
C PHE A 128 3.99 2.46 -6.75
N ARG A 129 3.98 1.83 -7.92
CA ARG A 129 5.01 0.90 -8.39
C ARG A 129 5.52 1.33 -9.78
N PRO A 130 6.85 1.30 -10.03
CA PRO A 130 7.40 1.70 -11.31
C PRO A 130 7.02 0.69 -12.39
N VAL A 131 6.57 1.18 -13.55
CA VAL A 131 6.40 0.34 -14.75
C VAL A 131 7.77 0.10 -15.40
N ASP A 132 8.57 1.16 -15.48
CA ASP A 132 9.92 1.15 -16.04
C ASP A 132 10.97 1.16 -14.93
N LEU A 133 11.79 0.11 -14.88
CA LEU A 133 12.82 -0.08 -13.85
C LEU A 133 14.14 0.64 -14.17
N ASP A 134 14.31 1.09 -15.40
CA ASP A 134 15.47 1.84 -15.88
C ASP A 134 15.23 3.37 -15.90
N SER A 135 14.13 3.83 -15.31
CA SER A 135 13.74 5.24 -15.23
C SER A 135 13.80 5.72 -13.78
N TRP A 136 13.85 7.04 -13.61
CA TRP A 136 13.64 7.69 -12.31
C TRP A 136 12.27 7.33 -11.72
N PHE A 137 12.25 7.22 -10.40
CA PHE A 137 11.05 6.94 -9.60
C PHE A 137 11.04 7.76 -8.31
N ILE A 138 9.90 7.81 -7.62
CA ILE A 138 9.73 8.54 -6.35
C ILE A 138 10.34 7.84 -5.13
N SER A 139 10.92 6.65 -5.30
CA SER A 139 11.53 5.87 -4.22
C SER A 139 12.66 4.98 -4.74
N ALA A 140 13.79 4.96 -4.04
CA ALA A 140 14.92 4.10 -4.40
C ALA A 140 14.61 2.59 -4.27
N THR A 141 13.55 2.22 -3.55
CA THR A 141 13.10 0.83 -3.39
C THR A 141 12.19 0.35 -4.52
N GLY A 142 11.75 1.25 -5.41
CA GLY A 142 10.73 0.94 -6.41
C GLY A 142 9.34 0.68 -5.81
N TYR A 143 9.06 1.22 -4.62
CA TYR A 143 7.73 1.20 -4.00
C TYR A 143 7.50 2.46 -3.16
N ARG A 144 6.29 3.02 -3.22
CA ARG A 144 5.83 4.09 -2.33
C ARG A 144 4.34 3.95 -2.08
N SER A 145 3.92 3.94 -0.82
CA SER A 145 2.51 4.13 -0.45
C SER A 145 2.23 5.58 -0.05
N HIS A 146 0.98 6.00 -0.22
CA HIS A 146 0.43 7.25 0.23
C HIS A 146 -0.97 6.99 0.81
N ILE A 147 -1.16 7.36 2.07
CA ILE A 147 -2.47 7.35 2.73
C ILE A 147 -2.91 8.80 2.85
N GLY A 148 -4.12 9.10 2.41
CA GLY A 148 -4.66 10.46 2.41
C GLY A 148 -6.18 10.46 2.54
N GLU A 149 -6.76 11.61 2.22
CA GLU A 149 -8.20 11.81 2.20
C GLU A 149 -8.75 11.76 0.76
N LEU A 150 -10.07 11.87 0.61
CA LEU A 150 -10.71 12.07 -0.69
C LEU A 150 -10.28 13.42 -1.29
N CYS A 151 -9.83 13.41 -2.53
CA CYS A 151 -9.51 14.63 -3.27
C CYS A 151 -10.75 15.15 -4.00
N TYR A 152 -11.56 15.95 -3.30
CA TYR A 152 -12.77 16.54 -3.85
C TYR A 152 -12.51 17.40 -5.09
N GLY A 153 -13.38 17.27 -6.09
CA GLY A 153 -13.26 17.95 -7.38
C GLY A 153 -12.30 17.30 -8.38
N LEU A 154 -11.61 16.22 -8.00
CA LEU A 154 -10.70 15.48 -8.87
C LEU A 154 -11.15 14.04 -9.06
N THR A 155 -10.82 13.46 -10.20
CA THR A 155 -10.88 12.01 -10.41
C THR A 155 -9.73 11.29 -9.68
N VAL A 156 -9.82 9.96 -9.56
CA VAL A 156 -8.78 9.18 -8.85
C VAL A 156 -7.43 9.27 -9.58
N ASP A 157 -7.39 9.31 -10.90
CA ASP A 157 -6.13 9.43 -11.64
C ASP A 157 -5.55 10.84 -11.58
N GLU A 158 -6.37 11.89 -11.58
CA GLU A 158 -5.92 13.25 -11.35
C GLU A 158 -5.33 13.41 -9.94
N ALA A 159 -5.98 12.84 -8.92
CA ALA A 159 -5.46 12.80 -7.56
C ALA A 159 -4.12 12.04 -7.50
N ALA A 160 -4.04 10.85 -8.11
CA ALA A 160 -2.80 10.07 -8.18
C ALA A 160 -1.67 10.83 -8.90
N LYS A 161 -1.98 11.52 -10.00
CA LYS A 161 -1.01 12.36 -10.73
C LYS A 161 -0.56 13.55 -9.90
N ALA A 162 -1.45 14.20 -9.15
CA ALA A 162 -1.10 15.31 -8.27
C ALA A 162 -0.17 14.86 -7.14
N ILE A 163 -0.49 13.75 -6.47
CA ILE A 163 0.34 13.14 -5.43
C ILE A 163 1.71 12.74 -5.99
N LEU A 164 1.74 12.08 -7.14
CA LEU A 164 2.97 11.67 -7.81
C LEU A 164 3.83 12.87 -8.20
N SER A 165 3.22 13.91 -8.76
CA SER A 165 3.91 15.15 -9.14
C SER A 165 4.53 15.82 -7.93
N ASP A 166 3.84 15.82 -6.79
CA ASP A 166 4.35 16.43 -5.57
C ASP A 166 5.59 15.69 -5.04
N TYR A 167 5.55 14.36 -4.99
CA TYR A 167 6.73 13.56 -4.63
C TYR A 167 7.92 13.76 -5.59
N LEU A 168 7.65 13.97 -6.88
CA LEU A 168 8.70 14.19 -7.88
C LEU A 168 9.36 15.56 -7.79
N LYS A 169 8.73 16.57 -7.14
CA LYS A 169 9.36 17.86 -6.85
C LYS A 169 10.47 17.70 -5.80
N ASP A 170 10.24 16.84 -4.81
CA ASP A 170 11.20 16.62 -3.74
C ASP A 170 12.42 15.84 -4.24
N LYS A 171 12.19 14.62 -4.77
CA LYS A 171 13.28 13.71 -5.15
C LYS A 171 12.92 12.81 -6.32
N ARG A 172 13.93 12.60 -7.16
CA ARG A 172 13.96 11.57 -8.20
C ARG A 172 15.06 10.57 -7.84
N HIS A 173 14.70 9.30 -7.78
CA HIS A 173 15.60 8.23 -7.39
C HIS A 173 15.75 7.23 -8.53
N ASP A 174 16.99 6.81 -8.78
CA ASP A 174 17.22 5.53 -9.45
C ASP A 174 16.81 4.40 -8.49
N ILE A 175 16.17 3.36 -9.03
CA ILE A 175 15.84 2.17 -8.26
C ILE A 175 17.14 1.41 -8.01
N LYS A 176 17.45 1.10 -6.74
CA LYS A 176 18.71 0.44 -6.43
C LYS A 176 18.76 -0.97 -7.04
N PRO A 177 19.95 -1.44 -7.44
CA PRO A 177 20.11 -2.74 -8.11
C PRO A 177 19.42 -3.91 -7.41
N GLU A 178 19.58 -4.00 -6.08
CA GLU A 178 19.01 -5.06 -5.26
C GLU A 178 17.47 -5.13 -5.31
N TYR A 179 16.80 -3.97 -5.43
CA TYR A 179 15.35 -3.91 -5.57
C TYR A 179 14.92 -4.13 -7.01
N ARG A 180 15.68 -3.60 -7.98
CA ARG A 180 15.40 -3.77 -9.39
C ARG A 180 15.38 -5.24 -9.81
N ASP A 181 16.30 -6.05 -9.29
CA ASP A 181 16.34 -7.50 -9.57
C ASP A 181 15.12 -8.25 -9.04
N VAL A 182 14.64 -7.88 -7.85
CA VAL A 182 13.41 -8.43 -7.26
C VAL A 182 12.19 -8.01 -8.06
N LEU A 183 12.11 -6.72 -8.41
CA LEU A 183 11.00 -6.14 -9.16
C LEU A 183 10.93 -6.62 -10.62
N ALA A 184 12.06 -6.99 -11.21
CA ALA A 184 12.13 -7.59 -12.55
C ALA A 184 11.50 -8.99 -12.59
N LYS A 185 11.55 -9.73 -11.46
CA LYS A 185 10.96 -11.07 -11.32
C LYS A 185 9.51 -11.04 -10.82
N ALA A 186 9.09 -9.92 -10.23
CA ALA A 186 7.74 -9.78 -9.70
C ALA A 186 6.70 -9.81 -10.83
N SER A 187 5.63 -10.58 -10.62
CA SER A 187 4.49 -10.57 -11.53
C SER A 187 3.86 -9.18 -11.58
N PHE A 188 3.52 -8.74 -12.79
CA PHE A 188 2.80 -7.50 -13.05
C PHE A 188 1.40 -7.83 -13.59
N PRO A 189 0.40 -6.95 -13.40
CA PRO A 189 -0.90 -7.13 -14.03
C PRO A 189 -0.77 -7.23 -15.56
N SER A 190 -1.44 -8.19 -16.18
CA SER A 190 -1.30 -8.48 -17.63
C SER A 190 -1.66 -7.31 -18.54
N PHE A 191 -2.54 -6.40 -18.10
CA PHE A 191 -2.86 -5.20 -18.88
C PHE A 191 -1.66 -4.27 -19.07
N VAL A 192 -0.64 -4.35 -18.22
CA VAL A 192 0.56 -3.52 -18.32
C VAL A 192 1.44 -3.95 -19.51
N ASP A 193 1.34 -5.22 -19.93
CA ASP A 193 2.09 -5.74 -21.09
C ASP A 193 1.56 -5.19 -22.42
N THR A 194 0.34 -4.62 -22.44
CA THR A 194 -0.25 -4.00 -23.63
C THR A 194 0.15 -2.54 -23.82
N LEU A 195 0.87 -1.96 -22.84
CA LEU A 195 1.34 -0.58 -22.94
C LEU A 195 2.29 -0.40 -24.12
N THR A 196 2.18 0.77 -24.76
CA THR A 196 3.10 1.21 -25.82
C THR A 196 3.80 2.50 -25.36
N PRO A 197 5.15 2.52 -25.24
CA PRO A 197 6.09 1.42 -25.44
C PRO A 197 5.94 0.31 -24.39
N PRO A 198 6.48 -0.91 -24.62
CA PRO A 198 6.40 -1.98 -23.61
C PRO A 198 7.09 -1.58 -22.29
N PRO A 199 6.71 -2.17 -21.15
CA PRO A 199 7.39 -1.97 -19.86
C PRO A 199 8.87 -2.36 -19.93
N ARG A 200 9.77 -1.50 -19.42
CA ARG A 200 11.21 -1.79 -19.37
C ARG A 200 11.59 -2.35 -18.01
N ARG A 201 11.53 -3.68 -17.87
CA ARG A 201 11.70 -4.38 -16.59
C ARG A 201 12.99 -5.19 -16.46
N SER A 202 14.03 -4.87 -17.20
CA SER A 202 15.31 -5.59 -17.10
C SER A 202 15.91 -5.50 -15.69
N PRO A 203 16.44 -6.58 -15.10
CA PRO A 203 17.15 -6.55 -13.83
C PRO A 203 18.41 -5.66 -13.92
N ALA A 204 18.93 -5.24 -12.77
CA ALA A 204 20.20 -4.51 -12.70
C ALA A 204 21.39 -5.46 -12.78
N ASN A 205 21.32 -6.59 -12.08
CA ASN A 205 22.32 -7.64 -12.17
C ASN A 205 21.79 -8.77 -13.05
N VAL A 206 22.26 -8.80 -14.28
CA VAL A 206 22.04 -9.95 -15.17
C VAL A 206 23.08 -11.01 -14.82
N ASN A 207 22.64 -12.20 -14.41
CA ASN A 207 23.55 -13.33 -14.28
C ASN A 207 23.94 -13.77 -15.69
N VAL A 208 25.14 -13.38 -16.14
CA VAL A 208 25.63 -13.71 -17.47
C VAL A 208 26.29 -15.09 -17.42
N PRO A 209 25.81 -16.08 -18.18
CA PRO A 209 26.40 -17.41 -18.19
C PRO A 209 27.87 -17.38 -18.57
N LYS A 210 28.67 -18.28 -17.98
CA LYS A 210 30.12 -18.33 -18.22
C LYS A 210 30.42 -18.47 -19.71
N GLY A 211 31.24 -17.55 -20.24
CA GLY A 211 31.55 -17.49 -21.68
C GLY A 211 30.70 -16.51 -22.49
N PHE A 212 29.70 -15.89 -21.86
CA PHE A 212 28.94 -14.77 -22.41
C PHE A 212 29.32 -13.47 -21.71
N VAL A 213 29.10 -12.34 -22.39
CA VAL A 213 29.29 -10.99 -21.85
C VAL A 213 28.06 -10.17 -22.23
N LEU A 214 27.53 -9.38 -21.29
CA LEU A 214 26.49 -8.41 -21.60
C LEU A 214 27.12 -7.21 -22.31
N VAL A 215 26.55 -6.78 -23.43
CA VAL A 215 27.09 -5.68 -24.24
C VAL A 215 26.00 -4.63 -24.45
N ASP A 216 26.23 -3.43 -23.93
CA ASP A 216 25.45 -2.25 -24.28
C ASP A 216 26.00 -1.63 -25.57
N VAL A 217 25.14 -1.36 -26.54
CA VAL A 217 25.53 -0.84 -27.85
C VAL A 217 24.63 0.32 -28.25
N VAL A 218 25.23 1.46 -28.56
CA VAL A 218 24.52 2.62 -29.12
C VAL A 218 24.54 2.51 -30.63
N LEU A 219 23.37 2.29 -31.25
CA LEU A 219 23.22 2.16 -32.70
C LEU A 219 22.22 3.19 -33.25
N PRO A 220 22.44 3.72 -34.47
CA PRO A 220 21.41 4.46 -35.18
C PRO A 220 20.15 3.62 -35.38
N SER A 221 18.96 4.23 -35.41
CA SER A 221 17.67 3.52 -35.48
C SER A 221 17.59 2.48 -36.61
N GLN A 222 18.15 2.81 -37.78
CA GLN A 222 18.18 1.91 -38.95
C GLN A 222 19.02 0.64 -38.73
N LYS A 223 19.93 0.64 -37.75
CA LYS A 223 20.83 -0.47 -37.40
C LYS A 223 20.43 -1.21 -36.12
N ALA A 224 19.35 -0.80 -35.46
CA ALA A 224 18.87 -1.44 -34.23
C ALA A 224 18.56 -2.94 -34.39
N TYR A 225 18.27 -3.40 -35.62
CA TYR A 225 18.06 -4.83 -35.91
C TYR A 225 19.31 -5.69 -35.65
N ILE A 226 20.51 -5.11 -35.67
CA ILE A 226 21.77 -5.84 -35.42
C ILE A 226 21.81 -6.33 -33.98
N ALA A 227 21.49 -5.46 -33.02
CA ALA A 227 21.40 -5.84 -31.60
C ALA A 227 20.32 -6.90 -31.37
N LYS A 228 19.16 -6.80 -32.05
CA LYS A 228 18.10 -7.82 -32.00
C LYS A 228 18.58 -9.18 -32.53
N LYS A 229 19.36 -9.18 -33.62
CA LYS A 229 19.94 -10.39 -34.20
C LYS A 229 20.91 -11.07 -33.22
N TRP A 230 21.83 -10.29 -32.64
CA TRP A 230 22.77 -10.80 -31.63
C TRP A 230 22.06 -11.36 -30.40
N ALA A 231 21.03 -10.68 -29.90
CA ALA A 231 20.24 -11.17 -28.76
C ALA A 231 19.55 -12.51 -29.08
N LYS A 232 18.99 -12.66 -30.28
CA LYS A 232 18.34 -13.91 -30.71
C LYS A 232 19.34 -15.06 -30.86
N GLU A 233 20.51 -14.81 -31.45
CA GLU A 233 21.58 -15.81 -31.57
C GLU A 233 22.15 -16.22 -30.20
N ALA A 234 22.29 -15.26 -29.27
CA ALA A 234 22.69 -15.55 -27.90
C ALA A 234 21.66 -16.42 -27.17
N GLN A 235 20.36 -16.09 -27.28
CA GLN A 235 19.29 -16.88 -26.68
C GLN A 235 19.32 -18.34 -27.19
N GLN A 236 19.45 -18.55 -28.50
CA GLN A 236 19.53 -19.90 -29.08
C GLN A 236 20.73 -20.70 -28.55
N LYS A 237 21.88 -20.05 -28.33
CA LYS A 237 23.05 -20.71 -27.73
C LYS A 237 22.83 -21.03 -26.26
N LEU A 238 22.16 -20.15 -25.52
CA LEU A 238 21.81 -20.37 -24.12
C LEU A 238 20.81 -21.53 -23.96
N ASP A 239 19.73 -21.54 -24.75
CA ASP A 239 18.73 -22.61 -24.73
C ASP A 239 19.39 -23.98 -25.06
N LYS A 240 20.35 -23.99 -25.98
CA LYS A 240 21.13 -25.18 -26.33
C LYS A 240 22.00 -25.67 -25.17
N ILE A 241 22.73 -24.76 -24.51
CA ILE A 241 23.56 -25.08 -23.33
C ILE A 241 22.69 -25.59 -22.17
N GLU A 242 21.54 -24.95 -21.94
CA GLU A 242 20.59 -25.36 -20.90
C GLU A 242 19.96 -26.73 -21.18
N SER A 243 19.69 -27.04 -22.45
CA SER A 243 19.23 -28.37 -22.87
C SER A 243 20.29 -29.47 -22.73
N GLU A 244 21.59 -29.12 -22.85
CA GLU A 244 22.71 -30.06 -22.70
C GLU A 244 23.08 -30.32 -21.24
N CYS A 245 22.74 -29.41 -20.31
CA CYS A 245 23.06 -29.53 -18.89
C CYS A 245 21.99 -30.21 -18.01
N ASN A 246 20.78 -30.50 -18.53
CA ASN A 246 19.69 -31.09 -17.74
C ASN A 246 19.56 -32.62 -17.94
N LEU A 247 20.25 -33.40 -17.10
CA LEU A 247 19.87 -34.77 -16.68
C LEU A 247 19.51 -34.72 -15.17
N PRO A 248 18.51 -35.49 -14.69
CA PRO A 248 17.83 -35.19 -13.44
C PRO A 248 18.60 -35.73 -12.22
N GLU A 249 18.98 -34.83 -11.30
CA GLU A 249 19.32 -35.20 -9.92
C GLU A 249 18.38 -34.48 -8.94
N ALA A 250 17.97 -35.26 -7.94
CA ALA A 250 16.87 -34.99 -7.03
C ALA A 250 17.09 -33.81 -6.08
N THR A 251 15.98 -33.18 -5.69
CA THR A 251 15.85 -32.14 -4.65
C THR A 251 16.53 -32.51 -3.33
N PRO A 252 17.02 -31.53 -2.55
CA PRO A 252 16.18 -31.02 -1.45
C PRO A 252 16.26 -29.50 -1.14
N VAL A 253 15.09 -28.97 -0.77
CA VAL A 253 14.77 -28.00 0.31
C VAL A 253 15.71 -26.81 0.55
N VAL A 254 15.24 -25.61 0.19
CA VAL A 254 15.85 -24.32 0.57
C VAL A 254 15.12 -23.67 1.74
N SER A 255 15.87 -23.49 2.83
CA SER A 255 15.54 -22.74 4.03
C SER A 255 15.66 -21.22 3.81
N LYS A 256 14.75 -20.46 4.44
CA LYS A 256 14.70 -18.99 4.40
C LYS A 256 15.85 -18.37 5.20
N PRO A 257 16.57 -17.34 4.69
CA PRO A 257 17.43 -16.51 5.52
C PRO A 257 16.70 -15.26 6.05
N GLN A 258 17.08 -14.90 7.27
CA GLN A 258 16.57 -13.81 8.10
C GLN A 258 17.09 -12.43 7.66
N ARG A 259 16.32 -11.39 7.98
CA ARG A 259 16.66 -9.97 7.79
C ARG A 259 17.74 -9.52 8.78
N GLU A 260 18.82 -8.95 8.26
CA GLU A 260 19.68 -8.00 8.99
C GLU A 260 19.36 -6.57 8.56
N VAL A 261 19.24 -5.68 9.54
CA VAL A 261 18.92 -4.26 9.36
C VAL A 261 20.19 -3.46 9.67
N GLU A 262 20.81 -2.91 8.64
CA GLU A 262 21.88 -1.92 8.81
C GLU A 262 21.39 -0.48 8.58
N LYS A 263 21.73 0.35 9.56
CA LYS A 263 21.43 1.78 9.71
C LYS A 263 22.41 2.59 8.89
N HIS A 264 22.00 3.67 8.20
CA HIS A 264 22.88 4.82 7.93
C HIS A 264 22.13 6.16 7.96
N LYS A 265 22.79 7.16 8.59
CA LYS A 265 22.36 8.52 8.93
C LYS A 265 22.96 9.56 7.97
N LYS A 266 22.25 10.67 7.74
CA LYS A 266 22.63 12.13 7.71
C LYS A 266 21.56 12.89 6.88
N VAL A 267 20.61 13.73 7.39
CA VAL A 267 20.60 14.99 8.21
C VAL A 267 21.06 16.20 7.36
N THR A 268 20.38 17.36 7.14
CA THR A 268 19.18 18.14 7.64
C THR A 268 18.95 19.36 6.68
N PRO A 269 18.15 20.43 6.96
CA PRO A 269 16.96 20.69 7.83
C PRO A 269 15.80 21.35 7.04
N GLU A 270 14.51 21.34 7.41
CA GLU A 270 13.83 22.22 8.39
C GLU A 270 12.33 21.83 8.46
N SER A 271 11.85 21.41 9.65
CA SER A 271 10.45 21.44 10.15
C SER A 271 10.30 20.47 11.34
N ARG A 272 10.99 20.76 12.46
CA ARG A 272 10.95 19.94 13.68
C ARG A 272 9.77 20.34 14.57
N GLN A 273 8.64 19.66 14.45
CA GLN A 273 7.56 19.72 15.45
C GLN A 273 7.74 18.70 16.59
N PHE A 274 8.52 17.63 16.36
CA PHE A 274 8.77 16.56 17.34
C PHE A 274 10.26 16.15 17.39
N ILE A 275 10.73 15.69 18.55
CA ILE A 275 12.11 15.31 18.85
C ILE A 275 12.11 13.92 19.51
N PRO A 276 13.03 13.01 19.16
CA PRO A 276 13.21 11.75 19.89
C PRO A 276 13.40 11.97 21.40
N GLY A 277 12.74 11.15 22.21
CA GLY A 277 12.68 11.25 23.66
C GLY A 277 11.48 12.05 24.18
N GLN A 278 10.74 12.74 23.32
CA GLN A 278 9.55 13.49 23.76
C GLN A 278 8.38 12.57 24.10
N ARG A 279 7.70 12.92 25.18
CA ARG A 279 6.45 12.30 25.61
C ARG A 279 5.29 12.97 24.89
N CYS A 280 4.46 12.17 24.23
CA CYS A 280 3.30 12.63 23.47
C CYS A 280 2.06 11.83 23.86
N GLN A 281 0.90 12.47 23.78
CA GLN A 281 -0.38 11.80 23.93
C GLN A 281 -0.96 11.47 22.55
N VAL A 282 -1.45 10.25 22.38
CA VAL A 282 -2.19 9.85 21.18
C VAL A 282 -3.57 10.49 21.22
N ILE A 283 -3.87 11.38 20.28
CA ILE A 283 -5.15 12.11 20.22
C ILE A 283 -6.11 11.55 19.15
N SER A 284 -5.59 10.78 18.21
CA SER A 284 -6.40 10.06 17.22
C SER A 284 -5.65 8.84 16.71
N VAL A 285 -6.40 7.86 16.21
CA VAL A 285 -5.87 6.62 15.64
C VAL A 285 -6.46 6.38 14.26
N HIS A 286 -5.75 5.62 13.44
CA HIS A 286 -6.12 5.37 12.05
C HIS A 286 -7.16 4.25 11.89
N HIS A 287 -7.39 3.42 12.92
CA HIS A 287 -8.33 2.31 12.85
C HIS A 287 -9.10 2.15 14.18
N PRO A 288 -10.43 1.92 14.17
CA PRO A 288 -11.25 1.79 15.38
C PRO A 288 -10.79 0.71 16.36
N VAL A 289 -10.11 -0.33 15.89
CA VAL A 289 -9.51 -1.36 16.77
C VAL A 289 -8.48 -0.79 17.76
N PHE A 290 -7.90 0.37 17.43
CA PHE A 290 -6.94 1.10 18.27
C PHE A 290 -7.60 2.24 19.03
N GLU A 291 -8.93 2.35 19.06
CA GLU A 291 -9.63 3.45 19.75
C GLU A 291 -9.28 3.46 21.25
N SER A 292 -9.02 2.29 21.84
CA SER A 292 -8.48 2.15 23.20
C SER A 292 -7.11 2.78 23.42
N ASP A 293 -6.40 3.15 22.33
CA ASP A 293 -5.07 3.75 22.37
C ASP A 293 -5.13 5.27 22.37
N VAL A 294 -6.28 5.87 22.02
CA VAL A 294 -6.51 7.30 22.18
C VAL A 294 -6.45 7.65 23.67
N GLY A 295 -5.65 8.66 24.00
CA GLY A 295 -5.36 9.08 25.37
C GLY A 295 -4.11 8.44 25.98
N LYS A 296 -3.54 7.39 25.38
CA LYS A 296 -2.28 6.77 25.85
C LYS A 296 -1.08 7.70 25.62
N PHE A 297 -0.08 7.55 26.48
CA PHE A 297 1.20 8.24 26.36
C PHE A 297 2.21 7.34 25.65
N VAL A 298 2.96 7.94 24.73
CA VAL A 298 4.01 7.29 23.96
C VAL A 298 5.28 8.13 23.98
N ILE A 299 6.43 7.47 23.92
CA ILE A 299 7.74 8.13 23.83
C ILE A 299 8.27 8.00 22.41
N ILE A 300 8.54 9.15 21.79
CA ILE A 300 9.07 9.20 20.43
C ILE A 300 10.47 8.58 20.42
N THR A 301 10.64 7.50 19.68
CA THR A 301 11.94 6.84 19.51
C THR A 301 12.69 7.38 18.30
N SER A 302 11.97 7.68 17.22
CA SER A 302 12.54 8.32 16.05
C SER A 302 11.48 9.12 15.30
N VAL A 303 11.92 10.18 14.63
CA VAL A 303 11.08 11.03 13.80
C VAL A 303 11.54 10.84 12.36
N SER A 304 10.60 10.61 11.45
CA SER A 304 10.92 10.56 10.04
C SER A 304 11.39 11.93 9.58
N SER A 305 12.51 11.98 8.88
CA SER A 305 13.04 13.21 8.31
C SER A 305 12.38 13.60 6.99
N SER A 306 11.52 12.74 6.44
CA SER A 306 10.90 12.89 5.11
C SER A 306 9.40 12.59 5.05
N SER A 307 8.81 12.15 6.16
CA SER A 307 7.36 12.03 6.31
C SER A 307 6.97 12.67 7.63
N SER A 308 5.76 13.23 7.71
CA SER A 308 5.18 13.74 8.97
C SER A 308 4.76 12.59 9.88
N GLN A 309 5.68 11.66 10.14
CA GLN A 309 5.48 10.44 10.91
C GLN A 309 6.56 10.28 11.98
N VAL A 310 6.18 9.64 13.08
CA VAL A 310 7.07 9.28 14.18
C VAL A 310 6.90 7.81 14.54
N TRP A 311 8.00 7.20 14.97
CA TRP A 311 7.97 5.91 15.65
C TRP A 311 8.02 6.16 17.14
N ALA A 312 7.09 5.58 17.87
CA ALA A 312 7.01 5.71 19.31
C ALA A 312 6.70 4.36 19.97
N HIS A 313 7.14 4.20 21.21
CA HIS A 313 6.78 3.06 22.05
C HIS A 313 5.87 3.51 23.18
N ASP A 314 5.11 2.59 23.77
CA ASP A 314 4.27 2.87 24.94
C ASP A 314 5.12 3.44 26.09
N ASP A 315 4.64 4.51 26.72
CA ASP A 315 5.20 5.06 27.95
C ASP A 315 4.76 4.21 29.16
N LYS A 316 5.28 2.98 29.21
CA LYS A 316 5.01 2.01 30.28
C LYS A 316 6.32 1.38 30.76
N PRO A 317 6.40 0.99 32.05
CA PRO A 317 7.53 0.26 32.56
C PRO A 317 7.56 -1.18 32.02
N GLU A 318 8.76 -1.76 31.97
CA GLU A 318 8.97 -3.18 31.70
C GLU A 318 8.25 -4.04 32.75
N THR A 319 7.55 -5.08 32.30
CA THR A 319 6.93 -6.05 33.20
C THR A 319 7.74 -7.34 33.24
N TYR A 320 7.72 -8.00 34.40
CA TYR A 320 8.50 -9.19 34.66
C TYR A 320 7.60 -10.28 35.21
N ARG A 321 7.87 -11.53 34.82
CA ARG A 321 7.22 -12.72 35.34
C ARG A 321 8.23 -13.68 35.95
N ILE A 322 7.77 -14.54 36.84
CA ILE A 322 8.58 -15.63 37.39
C ILE A 322 8.31 -16.89 36.54
N ASN A 323 9.37 -17.48 35.98
CA ASN A 323 9.23 -18.71 35.22
C ASN A 323 9.08 -19.94 36.14
N ARG A 324 8.78 -21.12 35.58
CA ARG A 324 8.64 -22.38 36.37
C ARG A 324 9.91 -22.78 37.14
N LYS A 325 11.07 -22.22 36.80
CA LYS A 325 12.36 -22.44 37.49
C LYS A 325 12.63 -21.39 38.57
N GLY A 326 11.66 -20.55 38.93
CA GLY A 326 11.79 -19.52 39.95
C GLY A 326 12.61 -18.29 39.52
N SER A 327 13.03 -18.21 38.25
CA SER A 327 13.81 -17.07 37.75
C SER A 327 12.89 -15.95 37.27
N ARG A 328 13.25 -14.70 37.59
CA ARG A 328 12.62 -13.50 37.04
C ARG A 328 13.02 -13.35 35.57
N VAL A 329 12.03 -13.30 34.68
CA VAL A 329 12.20 -13.14 33.23
C VAL A 329 11.39 -11.94 32.78
N LEU A 330 11.94 -11.15 31.86
CA LEU A 330 11.25 -10.05 31.20
C LEU A 330 10.02 -10.60 30.45
N GLU A 331 8.84 -10.09 30.77
CA GLU A 331 7.58 -10.53 30.17
C GLU A 331 7.15 -9.60 29.04
N ASN A 332 7.24 -8.29 29.26
CA ASN A 332 6.95 -7.29 28.26
C ASN A 332 7.96 -6.14 28.36
N ASP A 333 8.59 -5.83 27.24
CA ASP A 333 9.39 -4.64 27.06
C ASP A 333 8.69 -3.72 26.06
N PRO A 334 8.02 -2.65 26.55
CA PRO A 334 7.39 -1.67 25.67
C PRO A 334 8.34 -1.10 24.62
N LYS A 335 9.64 -0.97 24.90
CA LYS A 335 10.64 -0.44 23.96
C LYS A 335 10.92 -1.37 22.79
N ALA A 336 10.61 -2.67 22.92
CA ALA A 336 10.77 -3.65 21.86
C ALA A 336 9.69 -3.56 20.78
N VAL A 337 8.57 -2.86 21.05
CA VAL A 337 7.46 -2.69 20.12
C VAL A 337 7.36 -1.22 19.73
N GLN A 338 7.44 -0.94 18.42
CA GLN A 338 7.32 0.41 17.88
C GLN A 338 6.04 0.56 17.07
N SER A 339 5.26 1.58 17.41
CA SER A 339 4.07 2.00 16.68
C SER A 339 4.36 3.26 15.87
N ILE A 340 3.69 3.42 14.74
CA ILE A 340 3.87 4.54 13.82
C ILE A 340 2.68 5.48 13.95
N TYR A 341 2.94 6.76 14.14
CA TYR A 341 1.93 7.81 14.23
C TYR A 341 2.25 8.94 13.26
N ALA A 342 1.22 9.56 12.68
CA ALA A 342 1.34 10.82 11.98
C ALA A 342 1.40 12.00 12.96
N PHE A 343 1.94 13.15 12.53
CA PHE A 343 2.10 14.33 13.40
C PHE A 343 0.78 14.85 13.96
N ASN A 344 -0.31 14.77 13.20
CA ASN A 344 -1.65 15.18 13.62
C ASN A 344 -2.33 14.17 14.58
N GLN A 345 -1.74 12.99 14.77
CA GLN A 345 -2.23 11.97 15.70
C GLN A 345 -1.65 12.11 17.10
N LEU A 346 -0.68 13.00 17.27
CA LEU A 346 0.03 13.21 18.53
C LEU A 346 -0.09 14.65 19.01
N ARG A 347 -0.20 14.79 20.33
CA ARG A 347 -0.11 16.07 21.04
C ARG A 347 1.10 16.04 21.97
N LEU A 348 1.91 17.08 21.91
CA LEU A 348 2.98 17.29 22.89
C LEU A 348 2.38 17.49 24.27
N VAL A 349 2.89 16.75 25.25
CA VAL A 349 2.59 16.98 26.65
C VAL A 349 3.71 17.86 27.16
N SER A 350 3.45 19.17 27.29
CA SER A 350 4.36 20.07 27.99
C SER A 350 4.38 19.68 29.48
N ASP A 351 5.56 19.71 30.12
CA ASP A 351 5.81 19.33 31.52
C ASP A 351 5.14 20.27 32.55
N THR A 352 3.95 20.79 32.24
CA THR A 352 3.13 21.64 33.08
C THR A 352 1.74 21.01 33.22
N GLU A 353 1.71 19.84 33.84
CA GLU A 353 0.59 19.33 34.64
C GLU A 353 1.03 18.14 35.50
#